data_AF-A0A938LBA3-F1
#
_entry.id   AF-A0A938LBA3-F1
#
_cell.length_a   1.000
_cell.length_b   1.000
_cell.length_c   1.000
_cell.angle_alpha   90.00
_cell.angle_beta   90.00
_cell.angle_gamma   90.00
#
_symmetry.space_group_name_H-M   'P 1'
#
loop_
_entity.id
_entity.type
_entity.pdbx_description
1 polymer ?
#
loop_
_entity_poly.entity_id
_entity_poly.type
_entity_poly.pdbx_seq_one_letter_code
_entity_poly.pdbx_strand_id
1 'polypeptide(L)'
;MALLEAHPETDFEFHAVWVDVLDSDSPAAAASAALFLDDPRVRHFHDRERRFGRLLAPRVGMPAARDLLDDWQSSVDEQDRVFTRDFLTGPATAYDWIAFFGPDARWTSEPELPAPTAAVVQMAPDTWRGIDPARFFWGPGMAAELRRLADLHVAR
;
A
#
# COMPACT_ATOMS: atom_id res chain seq x y z
N MET A 1 12.05 6.93 2.73
CA MET A 1 13.38 7.52 2.90
C MET A 1 14.50 6.51 2.72
N ALA A 2 14.62 5.47 3.57
CA ALA A 2 15.73 4.51 3.48
C ALA A 2 16.00 3.88 2.09
N LEU A 3 14.96 3.65 1.28
CA LEU A 3 15.09 3.16 -0.10
C LEU A 3 15.74 4.21 -1.04
N LEU A 4 15.21 5.43 -1.02
CA LEU A 4 15.67 6.56 -1.84
C LEU A 4 17.12 6.95 -1.50
N GLU A 5 17.45 6.86 -0.21
CA GLU A 5 18.77 7.15 0.33
C GLU A 5 19.80 6.05 -0.01
N ALA A 6 19.38 4.79 -0.05
CA ALA A 6 20.27 3.67 -0.37
C ALA A 6 20.62 3.58 -1.87
N HIS A 7 19.76 4.12 -2.75
CA HIS A 7 19.93 4.04 -4.20
C HIS A 7 19.73 5.41 -4.88
N PRO A 8 20.61 6.40 -4.62
CA PRO A 8 20.40 7.77 -5.10
C PRO A 8 20.48 7.89 -6.63
N GLU A 9 21.25 7.02 -7.29
CA GLU A 9 21.51 7.04 -8.74
C GLU A 9 20.48 6.23 -9.56
N THR A 10 19.56 5.52 -8.92
CA THR A 10 18.60 4.68 -9.64
C THR A 10 17.49 5.54 -10.23
N ASP A 11 17.23 5.36 -11.52
CA ASP A 11 16.14 5.99 -12.26
C ASP A 11 14.81 5.30 -11.95
N PHE A 12 14.21 5.65 -10.81
CA PHE A 12 12.86 5.22 -10.45
C PHE A 12 11.94 6.42 -10.26
N GLU A 13 10.65 6.22 -10.54
CA GLU A 13 9.59 7.11 -10.10
C GLU A 13 8.90 6.52 -8.86
N PHE A 14 8.73 7.32 -7.80
CA PHE A 14 8.00 6.89 -6.62
C PHE A 14 6.61 7.53 -6.62
N HIS A 15 5.55 6.73 -6.64
CA HIS A 15 4.17 7.21 -6.63
C HIS A 15 3.52 6.84 -5.30
N ALA A 16 3.19 7.84 -4.49
CA ALA A 16 2.48 7.69 -3.22
C ALA A 16 0.99 7.96 -3.43
N VAL A 17 0.16 6.93 -3.33
CA VAL A 17 -1.30 7.04 -3.50
C VAL A 17 -1.98 6.96 -2.13
N TRP A 18 -2.55 8.06 -1.69
CA TRP A 18 -3.29 8.20 -0.45
C TRP A 18 -4.77 7.83 -0.67
N VAL A 19 -5.33 6.99 0.19
CA VAL A 19 -6.72 6.52 0.09
C VAL A 19 -7.44 6.72 1.42
N ASP A 20 -8.74 7.00 1.37
CA ASP A 20 -9.53 7.30 2.56
C ASP A 20 -9.89 6.01 3.33
N VAL A 21 -9.03 5.58 4.25
CA VAL A 21 -9.26 4.39 5.10
C VAL A 21 -10.00 4.79 6.37
N LEU A 22 -9.46 5.79 7.06
CA LEU A 22 -9.99 6.44 8.25
C LEU A 22 -10.73 7.73 7.87
N ASP A 23 -11.64 8.18 8.73
CA ASP A 23 -12.30 9.48 8.55
C ASP A 23 -11.32 10.67 8.54
N SER A 24 -10.14 10.49 9.15
CA SER A 24 -9.05 11.48 9.12
C SER A 24 -8.28 11.50 7.81
N ASP A 25 -8.36 10.43 7.01
CA ASP A 25 -7.68 10.34 5.73
C ASP A 25 -8.44 11.24 4.74
N SER A 26 -7.83 12.39 4.48
CA SER A 26 -8.42 13.48 3.72
C SER A 26 -7.39 14.04 2.75
N PRO A 27 -7.80 14.83 1.74
CA PRO A 27 -6.84 15.52 0.87
C PRO A 27 -5.84 16.37 1.65
N ALA A 28 -6.28 16.97 2.78
CA ALA A 28 -5.42 17.76 3.65
C ALA A 28 -4.40 16.91 4.40
N ALA A 29 -4.79 15.73 4.91
CA ALA A 29 -3.87 14.79 5.54
C ALA A 29 -2.84 14.26 4.53
N ALA A 30 -3.28 13.89 3.33
CA ALA A 30 -2.42 13.49 2.22
C ALA A 30 -1.41 14.58 1.83
N ALA A 31 -1.86 15.84 1.73
CA ALA A 31 -1.00 16.98 1.47
C ALA A 31 -0.01 17.24 2.61
N SER A 32 -0.45 17.12 3.86
CA SER A 32 0.45 17.25 5.02
C SER A 32 1.48 16.13 5.05
N ALA A 33 1.10 14.90 4.69
CA ALA A 33 1.99 13.78 4.68
C ALA A 33 3.05 13.88 3.56
N ALA A 34 2.67 14.46 2.42
CA ALA A 34 3.60 14.77 1.33
C ALA A 34 4.75 15.71 1.75
N LEU A 35 4.53 16.59 2.73
CA LEU A 35 5.59 17.48 3.24
C LEU A 35 6.73 16.73 3.94
N PHE A 36 6.51 15.48 4.39
CA PHE A 36 7.57 14.67 5.01
C PHE A 36 8.40 13.88 4.01
N LEU A 37 7.98 13.82 2.74
CA LEU A 37 8.68 13.14 1.65
C LEU A 37 9.04 14.16 0.56
N ASP A 38 9.87 15.13 0.92
CA ASP A 38 10.36 16.20 0.03
C ASP A 38 11.48 15.70 -0.90
N ASP A 39 11.18 14.66 -1.70
CA ASP A 39 12.03 14.18 -2.78
C ASP A 39 11.29 14.42 -4.11
N PRO A 40 11.89 15.12 -5.10
CA PRO A 40 11.21 15.46 -6.35
C PRO A 40 10.85 14.25 -7.21
N ARG A 41 11.40 13.06 -6.92
CA ARG A 41 11.02 11.79 -7.56
C ARG A 41 9.73 11.20 -7.00
N VAL A 42 9.25 11.73 -5.87
CA VAL A 42 8.02 11.32 -5.22
C VAL A 42 6.86 12.15 -5.75
N ARG A 43 5.89 11.47 -6.36
CA ARG A 43 4.61 12.05 -6.79
C ARG A 43 3.50 11.57 -5.86
N HIS A 44 2.74 12.50 -5.29
CA HIS A 44 1.62 12.21 -4.41
C HIS A 44 0.28 12.34 -5.13
N PHE A 45 -0.61 11.38 -4.92
CA PHE A 45 -1.97 11.38 -5.44
C PHE A 45 -2.93 11.09 -4.31
N HIS A 46 -4.07 11.77 -4.30
CA HIS A 46 -5.19 11.44 -3.40
C HIS A 46 -6.26 10.72 -4.21
N ASP A 47 -6.50 9.46 -3.89
CA ASP A 47 -7.46 8.57 -4.52
C ASP A 47 -8.65 8.36 -3.58
N ARG A 48 -9.47 9.40 -3.46
CA ARG A 48 -10.71 9.40 -2.67
C ARG A 48 -11.63 8.23 -3.02
N GLU A 49 -11.67 7.87 -4.31
CA GLU A 49 -12.52 6.80 -4.78
C GLU A 49 -11.89 5.41 -4.61
N ARG A 50 -10.64 5.27 -4.13
CA ARG A 50 -9.92 4.00 -3.92
C ARG A 50 -9.81 3.15 -5.18
N ARG A 51 -9.76 3.80 -6.34
CA ARG A 51 -9.64 3.12 -7.64
C ARG A 51 -8.37 2.28 -7.70
N PHE A 52 -7.25 2.83 -7.25
CA PHE A 52 -5.95 2.17 -7.22
C PHE A 52 -5.98 0.93 -6.32
N GLY A 53 -6.51 1.09 -5.11
CA GLY A 53 -6.73 0.00 -4.15
C GLY A 53 -7.53 -1.15 -4.77
N ARG A 54 -8.71 -0.85 -5.35
CA ARG A 54 -9.58 -1.86 -5.98
C ARG A 54 -8.92 -2.57 -7.15
N LEU A 55 -8.08 -1.86 -7.92
CA LEU A 55 -7.42 -2.43 -9.08
C LEU A 55 -6.28 -3.38 -8.69
N LEU A 56 -5.45 -3.01 -7.71
CA LEU A 56 -4.24 -3.77 -7.40
C LEU A 56 -4.46 -4.83 -6.30
N ALA A 57 -5.41 -4.66 -5.39
CA ALA A 57 -5.64 -5.61 -4.31
C ALA A 57 -5.85 -7.07 -4.77
N PRO A 58 -6.64 -7.36 -5.84
CA PRO A 58 -6.72 -8.73 -6.38
C PRO A 58 -5.39 -9.26 -6.92
N ARG A 59 -4.53 -8.39 -7.47
CA ARG A 59 -3.25 -8.77 -8.07
C ARG A 59 -2.21 -9.14 -7.02
N VAL A 60 -2.25 -8.49 -5.86
CA VAL A 60 -1.37 -8.81 -4.72
C VAL A 60 -1.99 -9.84 -3.77
N GLY A 61 -3.21 -10.31 -4.06
CA GLY A 61 -3.98 -11.25 -3.25
C GLY A 61 -4.27 -10.71 -1.85
N MET A 62 -4.67 -9.45 -1.76
CA MET A 62 -5.05 -8.82 -0.50
C MET A 62 -6.34 -9.46 0.04
N PRO A 63 -6.39 -9.89 1.31
CA PRO A 63 -7.63 -10.34 1.94
C PRO A 63 -8.62 -9.18 2.15
N ALA A 64 -9.92 -9.46 2.15
CA ALA A 64 -10.92 -8.46 2.50
C ALA A 64 -10.86 -8.16 4.00
N ALA A 65 -11.07 -6.90 4.39
CA ALA A 65 -10.99 -6.46 5.79
C ALA A 65 -11.84 -7.32 6.70
N ARG A 66 -13.10 -7.53 6.34
CA ARG A 66 -14.04 -8.37 7.10
C ARG A 66 -13.52 -9.78 7.38
N ASP A 67 -12.75 -10.36 6.45
CA ASP A 67 -12.22 -11.72 6.60
C ASP A 67 -11.07 -11.73 7.62
N LEU A 68 -10.53 -10.56 7.96
CA LEU A 68 -9.51 -10.34 8.98
C LEU A 68 -10.10 -9.89 10.33
N LEU A 69 -11.32 -9.35 10.36
CA LEU A 69 -11.92 -8.75 11.55
C LEU A 69 -12.42 -9.77 12.59
N ASP A 70 -12.57 -11.05 12.23
CA ASP A 70 -13.04 -12.10 13.14
C ASP A 70 -12.19 -12.23 14.43
N ASP A 71 -10.92 -11.82 14.38
CA ASP A 71 -9.97 -11.95 15.48
C ASP A 71 -9.85 -10.70 16.38
N TRP A 72 -10.38 -9.54 15.96
CA TRP A 72 -10.15 -8.27 16.68
C TRP A 72 -11.05 -8.05 17.89
N GLN A 73 -11.87 -9.04 18.28
CA GLN A 73 -12.84 -9.00 19.40
C GLN A 73 -13.74 -7.76 19.41
N SER A 74 -13.87 -7.07 18.28
CA SER A 74 -14.66 -5.88 18.09
C SER A 74 -15.68 -6.16 17.01
N SER A 75 -16.93 -5.75 17.24
CA SER A 75 -17.97 -5.96 16.24
C SER A 75 -17.73 -5.10 14.99
N VAL A 76 -18.18 -5.57 13.82
CA VAL A 76 -18.18 -4.75 12.59
C VAL A 76 -18.84 -3.38 12.84
N ASP A 77 -19.88 -3.35 13.68
CA ASP A 77 -20.60 -2.12 14.07
C ASP A 77 -19.75 -1.12 14.89
N GLU A 78 -18.78 -1.61 15.66
CA GLU A 78 -17.82 -0.75 16.37
C GLU A 78 -16.76 -0.19 15.42
N GLN A 79 -16.36 -0.99 14.44
CA GLN A 79 -15.37 -0.60 13.43
C GLN A 79 -15.95 0.34 12.36
N ASP A 80 -17.24 0.25 12.07
CA ASP A 80 -17.99 1.18 11.20
C ASP A 80 -17.92 2.65 11.70
N ARG A 81 -17.51 2.89 12.96
CA ARG A 81 -17.32 4.24 13.53
C ARG A 81 -15.93 4.82 13.33
N VAL A 82 -14.96 3.97 12.98
CA VAL A 82 -13.54 4.35 12.86
C VAL A 82 -13.09 4.24 11.41
N PHE A 83 -13.54 3.17 10.76
CA PHE A 83 -13.30 2.91 9.35
C PHE A 83 -14.54 3.21 8.54
N THR A 84 -14.32 3.68 7.33
CA THR A 84 -15.40 3.82 6.35
C THR A 84 -16.01 2.44 6.01
N ARG A 85 -17.33 2.36 5.84
CA ARG A 85 -18.03 1.09 5.48
C ARG A 85 -17.46 0.39 4.24
N ASP A 86 -16.99 1.18 3.27
CA ASP A 86 -16.37 0.69 2.04
C ASP A 86 -14.99 0.05 2.30
N PHE A 87 -14.31 0.40 3.39
CA PHE A 87 -13.06 -0.22 3.82
C PHE A 87 -13.35 -1.63 4.36
N LEU A 88 -14.41 -1.78 5.14
CA LEU A 88 -14.76 -3.02 5.81
C LEU A 88 -15.30 -4.08 4.84
N THR A 89 -15.98 -3.65 3.77
CA THR A 89 -16.73 -4.53 2.87
C THR A 89 -16.13 -4.65 1.46
N GLY A 90 -15.19 -3.77 1.10
CA GLY A 90 -14.63 -3.69 -0.26
C GLY A 90 -13.33 -4.50 -0.46
N PRO A 91 -12.93 -4.77 -1.71
CA PRO A 91 -11.68 -5.44 -2.05
C PRO A 91 -10.44 -4.56 -1.83
N ALA A 92 -10.56 -3.38 -1.21
CA ALA A 92 -9.52 -2.36 -1.11
C ALA A 92 -9.22 -1.99 0.34
N THR A 93 -9.08 -3.01 1.21
CA THR A 93 -8.56 -2.84 2.56
C THR A 93 -7.13 -2.31 2.50
N ALA A 94 -6.97 -0.99 2.44
CA ALA A 94 -5.64 -0.42 2.30
C ALA A 94 -4.95 -0.40 3.67
N TYR A 95 -4.05 -1.34 3.85
CA TYR A 95 -2.87 -1.10 4.66
C TYR A 95 -1.77 -0.53 3.77
N ASP A 96 -0.77 0.13 4.36
CA ASP A 96 0.33 0.72 3.60
C ASP A 96 0.99 -0.32 2.70
N TRP A 97 1.22 0.01 1.44
CA TRP A 97 1.75 -0.91 0.44
C TRP A 97 2.68 -0.20 -0.51
N ILE A 98 3.70 -0.92 -0.96
CA ILE A 98 4.72 -0.42 -1.88
C ILE A 98 4.83 -1.44 -3.00
N ALA A 99 4.49 -1.02 -4.22
CA ALA A 99 4.55 -1.86 -5.41
C ALA A 99 5.68 -1.42 -6.34
N PHE A 100 6.42 -2.38 -6.88
CA PHE A 100 7.53 -2.19 -7.81
C PHE A 100 7.08 -2.54 -9.23
N PHE A 101 7.26 -1.61 -10.16
CA PHE A 101 6.93 -1.80 -11.56
C PHE A 101 8.21 -1.81 -12.39
N GLY A 102 8.27 -2.64 -13.43
CA GLY A 102 9.42 -2.67 -14.32
C GLY A 102 9.55 -1.38 -15.17
N PRO A 103 10.72 -1.11 -15.76
CA PRO A 103 10.95 0.08 -16.57
C PRO A 103 10.03 0.16 -17.80
N ASP A 104 9.55 -0.98 -18.30
CA ASP A 104 8.60 -1.05 -19.43
C ASP A 104 7.13 -0.95 -19.00
N ALA A 105 6.84 -0.73 -17.71
CA ALA A 105 5.48 -0.65 -17.21
C ALA A 105 4.76 0.58 -17.78
N ARG A 106 3.68 0.33 -18.52
CA ARG A 106 2.87 1.40 -19.11
C ARG A 106 1.69 1.71 -18.22
N TRP A 107 1.67 2.92 -17.70
CA TRP A 107 0.55 3.47 -16.94
C TRP A 107 -0.43 4.10 -17.94
N THR A 108 -1.42 3.34 -18.36
CA THR A 108 -2.52 3.85 -19.20
C THR A 108 -3.60 4.46 -18.31
N SER A 109 -4.47 5.29 -18.89
CA SER A 109 -5.74 5.63 -18.24
C SER A 109 -6.54 4.34 -18.01
N GLU A 110 -7.20 4.23 -16.85
CA GLU A 110 -8.01 3.09 -16.40
C GLU A 110 -8.78 2.35 -17.53
N PRO A 111 -8.97 1.02 -17.43
CA PRO A 111 -8.91 0.20 -16.21
C PRO A 111 -7.66 -0.69 -16.05
N GLU A 112 -6.73 -0.69 -17.00
CA GLU A 112 -5.63 -1.64 -17.03
C GLU A 112 -4.33 -1.05 -16.48
N LEU A 113 -4.12 -1.17 -15.17
CA LEU A 113 -2.79 -0.93 -14.58
C LEU A 113 -1.82 -2.07 -14.92
N PRO A 114 -0.52 -1.76 -15.10
CA PRO A 114 0.49 -2.80 -15.25
C PRO A 114 0.51 -3.69 -14.01
N ALA A 115 0.83 -4.97 -14.17
CA ALA A 115 1.03 -5.84 -13.03
C ALA A 115 2.34 -5.45 -12.32
N PRO A 116 2.34 -5.30 -10.99
CA PRO A 116 3.58 -5.06 -10.27
C PRO A 116 4.48 -6.30 -10.39
N THR A 117 5.78 -6.05 -10.54
CA THR A 117 6.81 -7.10 -10.54
C THR A 117 7.12 -7.61 -9.14
N ALA A 118 6.88 -6.78 -8.13
CA ALA A 118 6.93 -7.13 -6.72
C ALA A 118 6.06 -6.15 -5.91
N ALA A 119 5.66 -6.53 -4.71
CA ALA A 119 4.97 -5.63 -3.79
C ALA A 119 5.27 -6.03 -2.33
N VAL A 120 5.28 -5.03 -1.45
CA VAL A 120 5.31 -5.19 0.00
C VAL A 120 4.03 -4.61 0.55
N VAL A 121 3.35 -5.35 1.41
CA VAL A 121 2.15 -4.90 2.10
C VAL A 121 2.41 -4.90 3.59
N GLN A 122 2.16 -3.76 4.22
CA GLN A 122 2.32 -3.52 5.64
C GLN A 122 1.17 -4.16 6.41
N MET A 123 1.37 -5.34 6.96
CA MET A 123 0.37 -5.96 7.84
C MET A 123 1.07 -6.89 8.81
N ALA A 124 0.64 -6.84 10.07
CA ALA A 124 1.24 -7.57 11.17
C ALA A 124 0.66 -9.01 11.23
N PRO A 125 1.40 -10.06 10.80
CA PRO A 125 0.84 -11.42 10.70
C PRO A 125 0.52 -12.04 12.06
N ASP A 126 1.07 -11.49 13.13
CA ASP A 126 0.80 -11.84 14.52
C ASP A 126 -0.49 -11.19 15.07
N THR A 127 -0.96 -10.11 14.43
CA THR A 127 -2.21 -9.43 14.79
C THR A 127 -3.40 -9.98 14.02
N TRP A 128 -3.19 -10.42 12.78
CA TRP A 128 -4.25 -10.84 11.86
C TRP A 128 -4.13 -12.32 11.51
N ARG A 129 -5.09 -13.15 11.94
CA ARG A 129 -5.13 -14.57 11.58
C ARG A 129 -5.37 -14.75 10.09
N GLY A 130 -4.77 -15.80 9.52
CA GLY A 130 -4.90 -16.15 8.11
C GLY A 130 -3.99 -15.35 7.18
N ILE A 131 -3.21 -14.41 7.73
CA ILE A 131 -2.19 -13.68 6.97
C ILE A 131 -0.98 -14.56 6.75
N ASP A 132 -0.54 -14.61 5.48
CA ASP A 132 0.68 -15.30 5.09
C ASP A 132 1.92 -14.46 5.50
N PRO A 133 2.71 -14.90 6.49
CA PRO A 133 3.87 -14.14 6.96
C PRO A 133 4.99 -14.05 5.91
N ALA A 134 4.93 -14.83 4.83
CA ALA A 134 5.86 -14.72 3.71
C ALA A 134 5.49 -13.61 2.72
N ARG A 135 4.28 -13.05 2.82
CA ARG A 135 3.74 -12.05 1.87
C ARG A 135 3.44 -10.70 2.50
N PHE A 136 3.24 -10.69 3.81
CA PHE A 136 2.84 -9.51 4.57
C PHE A 136 3.85 -9.24 5.67
N PHE A 137 4.22 -7.97 5.83
CA PHE A 137 5.34 -7.58 6.67
C PHE A 137 4.96 -6.40 7.56
N TRP A 138 5.57 -6.28 8.74
CA TRP A 138 5.38 -5.12 9.61
C TRP A 138 6.72 -4.66 10.19
N GLY A 139 6.82 -3.36 10.49
CA GLY A 139 7.97 -2.78 11.19
C GLY A 139 9.32 -3.16 10.53
N PRO A 140 10.29 -3.71 11.29
CA PRO A 140 11.60 -4.08 10.75
C PRO A 140 11.56 -5.10 9.60
N GLY A 141 10.59 -6.02 9.59
CA GLY A 141 10.44 -7.02 8.53
C GLY A 141 10.09 -6.37 7.19
N MET A 142 9.21 -5.36 7.21
CA MET A 142 8.84 -4.60 6.02
C MET A 142 10.04 -3.83 5.46
N ALA A 143 10.81 -3.18 6.33
CA ALA A 143 12.03 -2.46 5.94
C ALA A 143 13.12 -3.38 5.37
N ALA A 144 13.21 -4.63 5.85
CA ALA A 144 14.13 -5.62 5.29
C ALA A 144 13.68 -6.10 3.90
N GLU A 145 12.38 -6.39 3.74
CA GLU A 145 11.84 -6.84 2.46
C GLU A 145 11.93 -5.75 1.37
N LEU A 146 11.65 -4.49 1.72
CA LEU A 146 11.79 -3.37 0.79
C LEU A 146 13.22 -3.25 0.27
N ARG A 147 14.22 -3.38 1.15
CA ARG A 147 15.64 -3.38 0.75
C ARG A 147 15.96 -4.54 -0.18
N ARG A 148 15.54 -5.75 0.18
CA ARG A 148 15.75 -6.95 -0.65
C ARG A 148 15.15 -6.79 -2.05
N LEU A 149 13.93 -6.27 -2.15
CA LEU A 149 13.27 -6.06 -3.45
C LEU A 149 13.93 -4.95 -4.26
N ALA A 150 14.38 -3.88 -3.61
CA ALA A 150 15.15 -2.83 -4.25
C ALA A 150 16.45 -3.35 -4.87
N ASP A 151 17.23 -4.12 -4.10
CA ASP A 151 18.48 -4.71 -4.56
C ASP A 151 18.26 -5.61 -5.80
N LEU A 152 17.19 -6.41 -5.79
CA LEU A 152 16.82 -7.25 -6.93
C LEU A 152 16.36 -6.46 -8.16
N HIS A 153 15.75 -5.31 -7.95
CA HIS A 153 15.26 -4.47 -9.04
C HIS A 153 16.39 -3.65 -9.68
N VAL A 154 17.36 -3.19 -8.88
CA VAL A 154 18.55 -2.46 -9.35
C VAL A 154 19.53 -3.38 -10.09
N ALA A 155 19.58 -4.68 -9.75
CA ALA A 155 20.49 -5.63 -10.37
C ALA A 155 20.06 -6.14 -11.77
N ARG A 156 18.90 -5.70 -12.28
CA ARG A 156 18.33 -6.10 -13.58
C ARG A 156 18.55 -5.04 -14.64
#